data_AF-A0A2T9Z751-F1
#
_entry.id   AF-A0A2T9Z751-F1
#
_cell.length_a   1.000
_cell.length_b   1.000
_cell.length_c   1.000
_cell.angle_alpha   90.00
_cell.angle_beta   90.00
_cell.angle_gamma   90.00
#
_symmetry.space_group_name_H-M   'P 1'
#
loop_
_entity.id
_entity.type
_entity.pdbx_description
1 polymer ?
#
loop_
_entity_poly.entity_id
_entity_poly.type
_entity_poly.pdbx_seq_one_letter_code
_entity_poly.pdbx_strand_id
1 'polypeptide(L)'
;GNTVKALQHRYTVNDKTKISAWIKAHNMRNTGSWMDLQMRHPDIKLGLQEIGKIRMGCYWTAQRLAKAGLIPKMYIERCPFCNKNTPETIEHMLIECFRWNSIRHETTIFNIPRLYRTVTIDQSTNNQALNQGRNIMVGKLLGGESKETRSLLAQSRDRYSPYMKELETGRFMNGIRVVRTLILDRIKQMLKYLTVPIPNPEAAFHPTYVNGKWRDPKFSLRRQADLRKMCLLNNVEPESIGLPPKKQNKVLRDKPPKLHKEQRHYLKKKAAIENALDEMPEKIRKWKAEKQFLKEKSKPALPF
;
A
#
# COMPACT_ATOMS: atom_id res chain seq x y z
N GLY A 1 -29.28 -44.76 3.09
CA GLY A 1 -28.91 -46.13 3.50
C GLY A 1 -27.66 -46.11 4.37
N ASN A 2 -27.59 -47.00 5.36
CA ASN A 2 -26.48 -47.11 6.31
C ASN A 2 -25.12 -47.42 5.64
N THR A 3 -25.12 -48.11 4.49
CA THR A 3 -23.94 -48.40 3.67
C THR A 3 -23.27 -47.15 3.10
N VAL A 4 -24.05 -46.17 2.63
CA VAL A 4 -23.51 -44.90 2.11
C VAL A 4 -22.85 -44.10 3.24
N LYS A 5 -23.45 -44.08 4.43
CA LYS A 5 -22.87 -43.42 5.61
C LYS A 5 -21.57 -44.10 6.06
N ALA A 6 -21.53 -45.44 6.03
CA ALA A 6 -20.33 -46.21 6.37
C ALA A 6 -19.19 -46.02 5.35
N LEU A 7 -19.49 -45.98 4.05
CA LEU A 7 -18.52 -45.67 2.99
C LEU A 7 -17.99 -44.23 3.13
N GLN A 8 -18.87 -43.25 3.33
CA GLN A 8 -18.48 -41.85 3.55
C GLN A 8 -17.55 -41.73 4.76
N HIS A 9 -17.84 -42.44 5.85
CA HIS A 9 -17.00 -42.47 7.04
C HIS A 9 -15.62 -43.08 6.78
N ARG A 10 -15.52 -44.20 6.03
CA ARG A 10 -14.23 -44.77 5.63
C ARG A 10 -13.42 -43.80 4.77
N TYR A 11 -14.05 -43.13 3.81
CA TYR A 11 -13.39 -42.12 2.99
C TYR A 11 -12.88 -40.95 3.83
N THR A 12 -13.65 -40.44 4.78
CA THR A 12 -13.24 -39.29 5.61
C THR A 12 -12.17 -39.61 6.65
N VAL A 13 -12.15 -40.84 7.16
CA VAL A 13 -11.12 -41.35 8.09
C VAL A 13 -9.81 -41.65 7.34
N ASN A 14 -9.90 -42.19 6.13
CA ASN A 14 -8.71 -42.53 5.33
C ASN A 14 -8.16 -41.33 4.53
N ASP A 15 -8.91 -40.25 4.38
CA ASP A 15 -8.46 -39.02 3.72
C ASP A 15 -7.45 -38.25 4.58
N LYS A 16 -6.17 -38.40 4.19
CA LYS A 16 -5.01 -37.70 4.75
C LYS A 16 -4.53 -36.54 3.89
N THR A 17 -5.35 -36.05 2.96
CA THR A 17 -4.94 -34.97 2.05
C THR A 17 -4.73 -33.66 2.80
N LYS A 18 -3.82 -32.81 2.30
CA LYS A 18 -3.60 -31.45 2.85
C LYS A 18 -4.86 -30.58 2.74
N ILE A 19 -5.73 -30.87 1.77
CA ILE A 19 -7.00 -30.17 1.54
C ILE A 19 -8.00 -30.53 2.63
N SER A 20 -8.16 -31.81 2.97
CA SER A 20 -9.07 -32.23 4.04
C SER A 20 -8.60 -31.74 5.41
N ALA A 21 -7.29 -31.74 5.67
CA ALA A 21 -6.70 -31.12 6.86
C ALA A 21 -7.00 -29.62 6.94
N TRP A 22 -6.86 -28.89 5.83
CA TRP A 22 -7.18 -27.45 5.74
C TRP A 22 -8.67 -27.17 5.99
N ILE A 23 -9.56 -27.95 5.37
CA ILE A 23 -11.02 -27.86 5.54
C ILE A 23 -11.40 -28.09 7.01
N LYS A 24 -10.84 -29.12 7.65
CA LYS A 24 -11.07 -29.43 9.07
C LYS A 24 -10.56 -28.30 9.98
N ALA A 25 -9.35 -27.80 9.74
CA ALA A 25 -8.73 -26.72 10.53
C ALA A 25 -9.54 -25.41 10.51
N HIS A 26 -10.21 -25.12 9.39
CA HIS A 26 -11.01 -23.90 9.21
C HIS A 26 -12.51 -24.13 9.39
N ASN A 27 -12.94 -25.31 9.86
CA ASN A 27 -14.35 -25.67 10.01
C ASN A 27 -15.20 -25.40 8.75
N MET A 28 -14.63 -25.68 7.58
CA MET A 28 -15.29 -25.49 6.29
C MET A 28 -16.06 -26.75 5.87
N ARG A 29 -17.11 -26.59 5.06
CA ARG A 29 -17.80 -27.72 4.40
C ARG A 29 -17.36 -27.87 2.94
N ASN A 30 -17.57 -29.05 2.36
CA ASN A 30 -17.11 -29.42 1.02
C ASN A 30 -17.99 -28.88 -0.13
N THR A 31 -18.76 -27.81 0.09
CA THR A 31 -19.82 -27.38 -0.84
C THR A 31 -19.32 -26.39 -1.89
N GLY A 32 -19.58 -26.71 -3.17
CA GLY A 32 -19.25 -25.93 -4.37
C GLY A 32 -20.10 -24.67 -4.60
N SER A 33 -20.63 -24.05 -3.54
CA SER A 33 -21.53 -22.89 -3.68
C SER A 33 -20.89 -21.69 -4.39
N TRP A 34 -19.57 -21.51 -4.27
CA TRP A 34 -18.82 -20.46 -4.96
C TRP A 34 -18.90 -20.56 -6.51
N MET A 35 -19.12 -21.76 -7.07
CA MET A 35 -19.33 -21.93 -8.52
C MET A 35 -20.70 -21.39 -8.94
N ASP A 36 -21.75 -21.67 -8.17
CA ASP A 36 -23.10 -21.14 -8.40
C ASP A 36 -23.16 -19.62 -8.13
N LEU A 37 -22.33 -19.09 -7.21
CA LEU A 37 -22.20 -17.65 -6.97
C LEU A 37 -21.53 -16.91 -8.15
N GLN A 38 -20.55 -17.53 -8.82
CA GLN A 38 -19.92 -16.92 -10.01
C GLN A 38 -20.90 -16.69 -11.15
N MET A 39 -21.86 -17.62 -11.33
CA MET A 39 -22.90 -17.49 -12.35
C MET A 39 -23.88 -16.36 -12.05
N ARG A 40 -24.14 -16.09 -10.76
CA ARG A 40 -25.06 -15.04 -10.30
C ARG A 40 -24.42 -13.66 -10.19
N HIS A 41 -23.10 -13.59 -9.97
CA HIS A 41 -22.35 -12.36 -9.76
C HIS A 41 -21.11 -12.30 -10.67
N PRO A 42 -21.31 -12.06 -11.99
CA PRO A 42 -20.20 -12.04 -12.95
C PRO A 42 -19.20 -10.90 -12.71
N ASP A 43 -19.63 -9.81 -12.06
CA ASP A 43 -18.80 -8.65 -11.67
C ASP A 43 -17.64 -9.03 -10.73
N ILE A 44 -17.87 -10.01 -9.85
CA ILE A 44 -16.88 -10.47 -8.85
C ILE A 44 -16.39 -11.89 -9.11
N LYS A 45 -16.65 -12.44 -10.30
CA LYS A 45 -16.28 -13.79 -10.71
C LYS A 45 -14.83 -14.15 -10.36
N LEU A 46 -13.88 -13.26 -10.66
CA LEU A 46 -12.46 -13.50 -10.43
C LEU A 46 -12.11 -13.56 -8.94
N GLY A 47 -12.75 -12.74 -8.11
CA GLY A 47 -12.60 -12.81 -6.66
C GLY A 47 -13.14 -14.11 -6.06
N LEU A 48 -14.30 -14.56 -6.55
CA LEU A 48 -14.87 -15.86 -6.18
C LEU A 48 -14.01 -17.05 -6.63
N GLN A 49 -13.34 -16.95 -7.78
CA GLN A 49 -12.34 -17.94 -8.22
C GLN A 49 -11.14 -18.01 -7.28
N GLU A 50 -10.65 -16.86 -6.80
CA GLU A 50 -9.57 -16.85 -5.81
C GLU A 50 -9.99 -17.52 -4.49
N ILE A 51 -11.24 -17.34 -4.04
CA ILE A 51 -11.81 -18.10 -2.89
C ILE A 51 -11.79 -19.60 -3.17
N GLY A 52 -12.23 -20.02 -4.36
CA GLY A 52 -12.14 -21.42 -4.79
C GLY A 52 -10.71 -21.96 -4.68
N LYS A 53 -9.72 -21.19 -5.15
CA LYS A 53 -8.30 -21.56 -5.04
C LYS A 53 -7.83 -21.67 -3.59
N ILE A 54 -8.31 -20.79 -2.70
CA ILE A 54 -7.98 -20.84 -1.27
C ILE A 54 -8.53 -22.13 -0.65
N ARG A 55 -9.80 -22.46 -0.92
CA ARG A 55 -10.46 -23.66 -0.39
C ARG A 55 -9.81 -24.96 -0.87
N MET A 56 -9.38 -25.00 -2.13
CA MET A 56 -8.65 -26.13 -2.71
C MET A 56 -7.17 -26.19 -2.30
N GLY A 57 -6.67 -25.21 -1.53
CA GLY A 57 -5.26 -25.15 -1.15
C GLY A 57 -4.31 -24.90 -2.33
N CYS A 58 -4.78 -24.36 -3.45
CA CYS A 58 -3.96 -24.00 -4.61
C CYS A 58 -3.71 -22.47 -4.75
N TYR A 59 -4.21 -21.67 -3.81
CA TYR A 59 -3.90 -20.24 -3.77
C TYR A 59 -2.43 -19.98 -3.43
N TRP A 60 -1.76 -19.19 -4.27
CA TRP A 60 -0.35 -18.82 -4.09
C TRP A 60 -0.21 -17.58 -3.20
N THR A 61 -0.04 -17.81 -1.89
CA THR A 61 0.43 -16.78 -0.97
C THR A 61 1.91 -16.46 -1.22
N ALA A 62 2.37 -15.26 -0.87
CA ALA A 62 3.77 -14.86 -0.97
C ALA A 62 4.65 -15.79 -0.13
N GLN A 63 4.18 -16.19 1.05
CA GLN A 63 4.90 -17.19 1.85
C GLN A 63 5.10 -18.51 1.09
N ARG A 64 4.07 -19.01 0.40
CA ARG A 64 4.17 -20.24 -0.42
C ARG A 64 5.09 -20.04 -1.62
N LEU A 65 5.01 -18.90 -2.29
CA LEU A 65 5.91 -18.56 -3.38
C LEU A 65 7.38 -18.50 -2.90
N ALA A 66 7.62 -17.97 -1.71
CA ALA A 66 8.96 -17.84 -1.13
C ALA A 66 9.53 -19.21 -0.73
N LYS A 67 8.70 -20.06 -0.10
CA LYS A 67 9.05 -21.45 0.19
C LYS A 67 9.34 -22.27 -1.08
N ALA A 68 8.64 -21.97 -2.18
CA ALA A 68 8.88 -22.58 -3.49
C ALA A 68 10.08 -22.00 -4.25
N GLY A 69 10.79 -21.00 -3.69
CA GLY A 69 11.92 -20.35 -4.36
C GLY A 69 11.54 -19.45 -5.55
N LEU A 70 10.25 -19.17 -5.74
CA LEU A 70 9.75 -18.32 -6.83
C LEU A 70 9.85 -16.83 -6.50
N ILE A 71 9.89 -16.48 -5.22
CA ILE A 71 10.19 -15.14 -4.73
C ILE A 71 11.25 -15.22 -3.62
N PRO A 72 11.91 -14.11 -3.25
CA PRO A 72 12.98 -14.08 -2.25
C PRO A 72 12.58 -14.70 -0.90
N LYS A 73 13.51 -15.44 -0.28
CA LYS A 73 13.28 -16.21 0.96
C LYS A 73 12.83 -15.35 2.15
N MET A 74 13.16 -14.05 2.17
CA MET A 74 12.69 -13.13 3.22
C MET A 74 11.15 -13.11 3.36
N TYR A 75 10.42 -13.39 2.28
CA TYR A 75 8.96 -13.37 2.31
C TYR A 75 8.35 -14.64 2.94
N ILE A 76 9.20 -15.56 3.43
CA ILE A 76 8.79 -16.66 4.32
C ILE A 76 8.32 -16.13 5.68
N GLU A 77 8.91 -15.02 6.13
CA GLU A 77 8.65 -14.39 7.44
C GLU A 77 8.10 -12.96 7.32
N ARG A 78 8.17 -12.37 6.12
CA ARG A 78 7.78 -10.98 5.87
C ARG A 78 6.69 -10.86 4.82
N CYS A 79 5.80 -9.89 4.97
CA CYS A 79 4.76 -9.60 3.99
C CYS A 79 5.26 -8.57 2.96
N PRO A 80 5.21 -8.87 1.64
CA PRO A 80 5.63 -7.92 0.60
C PRO A 80 4.67 -6.73 0.41
N PHE A 81 3.48 -6.77 1.03
CA PHE A 81 2.43 -5.78 0.83
C PHE A 81 2.38 -4.72 1.92
N CYS A 82 2.45 -5.14 3.19
CA CYS A 82 2.39 -4.26 4.36
C CYS A 82 3.75 -4.03 5.02
N ASN A 83 4.82 -4.68 4.54
CA ASN A 83 6.19 -4.60 5.05
C ASN A 83 6.38 -4.98 6.54
N LYS A 84 5.39 -5.60 7.18
CA LYS A 84 5.54 -6.16 8.54
C LYS A 84 6.31 -7.48 8.53
N ASN A 85 7.00 -7.77 9.64
CA ASN A 85 7.70 -9.03 9.91
C ASN A 85 6.71 -10.16 10.26
N THR A 86 5.69 -10.31 9.42
CA THR A 86 4.71 -11.39 9.46
C THR A 86 4.53 -11.89 8.04
N PRO A 87 4.51 -13.21 7.78
CA PRO A 87 4.31 -13.74 6.45
C PRO A 87 2.96 -13.34 5.87
N GLU A 88 2.89 -13.19 4.55
CA GLU A 88 1.58 -13.13 3.90
C GLU A 88 0.98 -14.55 3.86
N THR A 89 0.10 -14.83 4.81
CA THR A 89 -0.81 -15.99 4.84
C THR A 89 -2.23 -15.56 4.43
N ILE A 90 -3.15 -16.52 4.28
CA ILE A 90 -4.57 -16.22 4.03
C ILE A 90 -5.17 -15.41 5.19
N GLU A 91 -4.87 -15.79 6.42
CA GLU A 91 -5.27 -15.06 7.63
C GLU A 91 -4.74 -13.62 7.58
N HIS A 92 -3.45 -13.44 7.36
CA HIS A 92 -2.84 -12.12 7.28
C HIS A 92 -3.51 -11.28 6.18
N MET A 93 -3.73 -11.85 4.99
CA MET A 93 -4.35 -11.16 3.87
C MET A 93 -5.79 -10.72 4.17
N LEU A 94 -6.63 -11.62 4.70
CA LEU A 94 -8.06 -11.38 4.94
C LEU A 94 -8.36 -10.56 6.20
N ILE A 95 -7.50 -10.64 7.22
CA ILE A 95 -7.81 -10.12 8.57
C ILE A 95 -6.87 -8.97 9.00
N GLU A 96 -5.57 -9.02 8.70
CA GLU A 96 -4.57 -8.16 9.37
C GLU A 96 -3.80 -7.19 8.45
N CYS A 97 -3.71 -7.49 7.15
CA CYS A 97 -2.77 -6.82 6.26
C CYS A 97 -3.14 -5.36 6.03
N PHE A 98 -2.39 -4.43 6.64
CA PHE A 98 -2.63 -2.98 6.57
C PHE A 98 -2.77 -2.43 5.15
N ARG A 99 -2.06 -3.03 4.18
CA ARG A 99 -2.13 -2.63 2.77
C ARG A 99 -3.55 -2.73 2.21
N TRP A 100 -4.34 -3.68 2.72
CA TRP A 100 -5.68 -3.96 2.23
C TRP A 100 -6.78 -3.38 3.11
N ASN A 101 -6.45 -2.60 4.14
CA ASN A 101 -7.44 -2.06 5.06
C ASN A 101 -8.49 -1.21 4.36
N SER A 102 -8.11 -0.34 3.42
CA SER A 102 -9.09 0.48 2.67
C SER A 102 -10.12 -0.38 1.92
N ILE A 103 -9.66 -1.38 1.17
CA ILE A 103 -10.54 -2.31 0.42
C ILE A 103 -11.36 -3.17 1.38
N ARG A 104 -10.76 -3.63 2.49
CA ARG A 104 -11.46 -4.37 3.55
C ARG A 104 -12.52 -3.50 4.23
N HIS A 105 -12.27 -2.21 4.38
CA HIS A 105 -13.25 -1.31 4.94
C HIS A 105 -14.43 -1.10 3.97
N GLU A 106 -14.14 -0.93 2.68
CA GLU A 106 -15.17 -0.77 1.65
C GLU A 106 -16.03 -2.02 1.42
N THR A 107 -15.42 -3.20 1.44
CA THR A 107 -16.11 -4.48 1.11
C THR A 107 -16.54 -5.27 2.35
N THR A 108 -15.95 -5.02 3.52
CA THR A 108 -16.16 -5.87 4.70
C THR A 108 -16.71 -5.12 5.93
N ILE A 109 -17.08 -3.84 5.81
CA ILE A 109 -17.83 -3.09 6.83
C ILE A 109 -19.33 -3.26 6.64
N PHE A 110 -19.83 -4.40 7.07
CA PHE A 110 -21.05 -4.43 7.89
C PHE A 110 -21.01 -5.49 9.00
N ASN A 111 -20.02 -6.40 9.01
CA ASN A 111 -20.02 -7.53 9.95
C ASN A 111 -18.67 -7.86 10.63
N ILE A 112 -17.54 -7.25 10.26
CA ILE A 112 -16.26 -7.52 10.93
C ILE A 112 -16.09 -6.81 12.29
N PRO A 113 -16.56 -5.56 12.52
CA PRO A 113 -16.32 -4.89 13.83
C PRO A 113 -16.86 -5.65 15.05
N ARG A 114 -17.98 -6.39 14.91
CA ARG A 114 -18.50 -7.27 15.97
C ARG A 114 -17.65 -8.54 16.18
N LEU A 115 -17.03 -9.07 15.13
CA LEU A 115 -16.19 -10.27 15.16
C LEU A 115 -14.74 -9.98 15.58
N TYR A 116 -14.24 -8.77 15.31
CA TYR A 116 -12.92 -8.32 15.76
C TYR A 116 -12.95 -7.95 17.25
N ARG A 117 -14.04 -7.33 17.72
CA ARG A 117 -14.22 -6.97 19.14
C ARG A 117 -14.15 -8.20 20.05
N THR A 118 -14.65 -9.36 19.64
CA THR A 118 -14.53 -10.61 20.42
C THR A 118 -13.12 -11.21 20.42
N VAL A 119 -12.28 -10.91 19.43
CA VAL A 119 -10.90 -11.43 19.35
C VAL A 119 -9.89 -10.48 20.00
N THR A 120 -10.19 -9.18 20.06
CA THR A 120 -9.27 -8.17 20.64
C THR A 120 -9.53 -7.83 22.10
N ILE A 121 -10.70 -8.17 22.66
CA ILE A 121 -11.00 -7.92 24.10
C ILE A 121 -10.24 -8.89 25.01
N ASP A 122 -9.90 -10.10 24.54
CA ASP A 122 -9.04 -11.01 25.27
C ASP A 122 -7.57 -10.76 24.93
N GLN A 123 -7.00 -9.73 25.55
CA GLN A 123 -5.57 -9.71 25.91
C GLN A 123 -5.29 -10.73 27.04
N SER A 124 -5.96 -11.88 27.04
CA SER A 124 -5.71 -12.97 27.96
C SER A 124 -4.75 -13.96 27.30
N THR A 125 -3.52 -13.98 27.83
CA THR A 125 -2.54 -15.07 28.02
C THR A 125 -2.54 -16.39 27.21
N ASN A 126 -3.45 -16.67 26.27
CA ASN A 126 -3.52 -17.93 25.54
C ASN A 126 -3.54 -17.75 24.01
N ASN A 127 -2.34 -17.77 23.41
CA ASN A 127 -2.13 -17.71 21.96
C ASN A 127 -2.92 -18.78 21.18
N GLN A 128 -3.27 -19.91 21.80
CA GLN A 128 -3.97 -21.01 21.15
C GLN A 128 -5.45 -20.68 20.88
N ALA A 129 -6.12 -20.01 21.82
CA ALA A 129 -7.52 -19.60 21.68
C ALA A 129 -7.69 -18.52 20.59
N LEU A 130 -6.74 -17.58 20.52
CA LEU A 130 -6.69 -16.55 19.48
C LEU A 130 -6.51 -17.16 18.08
N ASN A 131 -5.62 -18.15 17.94
CA ASN A 131 -5.39 -18.85 16.68
C ASN A 131 -6.63 -19.67 16.26
N GLN A 132 -7.33 -20.31 17.20
CA GLN A 132 -8.58 -21.00 16.92
C GLN A 132 -9.68 -20.03 16.46
N GLY A 133 -9.82 -18.87 17.13
CA GLY A 133 -10.77 -17.82 16.74
C GLY A 133 -10.52 -17.27 15.34
N ARG A 134 -9.24 -17.06 14.98
CA ARG A 134 -8.81 -16.64 13.63
C ARG A 134 -9.18 -17.67 12.56
N ASN A 135 -8.90 -18.95 12.81
CA ASN A 135 -9.22 -20.02 11.85
C ASN A 135 -10.72 -20.15 11.60
N ILE A 136 -11.54 -20.02 12.65
CA ILE A 136 -13.00 -20.00 12.54
C ILE A 136 -13.45 -18.79 11.71
N MET A 137 -12.86 -17.62 11.94
CA MET A 137 -13.19 -16.41 11.18
C MET A 137 -12.86 -16.55 9.69
N VAL A 138 -11.66 -17.05 9.37
CA VAL A 138 -11.27 -17.33 7.98
C VAL A 138 -12.24 -18.34 7.34
N GLY A 139 -12.61 -19.40 8.06
CA GLY A 139 -13.61 -20.36 7.61
C GLY A 139 -14.95 -19.72 7.26
N LYS A 140 -15.45 -18.80 8.10
CA LYS A 140 -16.69 -18.05 7.87
C LYS A 140 -16.62 -17.13 6.65
N LEU A 141 -15.50 -16.45 6.45
CA LEU A 141 -15.27 -15.57 5.29
C LEU A 141 -15.21 -16.36 3.98
N LEU A 142 -14.71 -17.59 4.03
CA LEU A 142 -14.60 -18.49 2.87
C LEU A 142 -15.85 -19.36 2.63
N GLY A 143 -17.00 -19.01 3.24
CA GLY A 143 -18.27 -19.70 3.01
C GLY A 143 -18.53 -20.94 3.89
N GLY A 144 -17.82 -21.10 5.01
CA GLY A 144 -18.02 -22.25 5.92
C GLY A 144 -19.44 -22.36 6.52
N GLU A 145 -20.16 -21.24 6.63
CA GLU A 145 -21.53 -21.18 7.16
C GLU A 145 -22.62 -21.40 6.10
N SER A 146 -22.28 -21.52 4.81
CA SER A 146 -23.28 -21.58 3.75
C SER A 146 -24.01 -22.93 3.74
N LYS A 147 -25.20 -22.96 4.35
CA LYS A 147 -26.00 -24.18 4.58
C LYS A 147 -27.05 -24.47 3.51
N GLU A 148 -27.26 -23.60 2.52
CA GLU A 148 -28.43 -23.71 1.66
C GLU A 148 -28.19 -24.57 0.41
N THR A 149 -29.09 -25.54 0.21
CA THR A 149 -29.19 -26.33 -1.02
C THR A 149 -29.59 -25.47 -2.21
N ARG A 150 -29.25 -25.93 -3.42
CA ARG A 150 -29.50 -25.29 -4.72
C ARG A 150 -30.92 -24.74 -4.91
N SER A 151 -31.91 -25.33 -4.24
CA SER A 151 -33.33 -24.96 -4.25
C SER A 151 -33.66 -23.66 -3.50
N LEU A 152 -32.98 -23.37 -2.38
CA LEU A 152 -33.20 -22.13 -1.61
C LEU A 152 -32.53 -20.91 -2.26
N LEU A 153 -31.47 -21.13 -3.04
CA LEU A 153 -30.76 -20.11 -3.81
C LEU A 153 -31.61 -19.39 -4.86
N ALA A 154 -32.60 -20.08 -5.41
CA ALA A 154 -33.49 -19.53 -6.44
C ALA A 154 -34.59 -18.62 -5.84
N GLN A 155 -34.87 -18.74 -4.53
CA GLN A 155 -35.98 -18.07 -3.86
C GLN A 155 -35.56 -16.80 -3.09
N SER A 156 -34.28 -16.65 -2.71
CA SER A 156 -33.84 -15.50 -1.92
C SER A 156 -33.56 -14.27 -2.80
N ARG A 157 -34.61 -13.52 -3.14
CA ARG A 157 -34.48 -12.11 -3.56
C ARG A 157 -34.45 -11.24 -2.30
N ASP A 158 -33.26 -10.77 -1.96
CA ASP A 158 -32.94 -9.66 -1.06
C ASP A 158 -32.74 -9.81 0.47
N ARG A 159 -31.70 -9.07 0.90
CA ARG A 159 -31.28 -8.54 2.21
C ARG A 159 -30.46 -9.33 3.25
N TYR A 160 -30.50 -10.65 3.37
CA TYR A 160 -29.54 -11.35 4.25
C TYR A 160 -29.24 -12.76 3.74
N SER A 161 -28.48 -12.82 2.64
CA SER A 161 -28.07 -14.09 2.05
C SER A 161 -27.05 -14.80 2.96
N PRO A 162 -27.15 -16.14 3.19
CA PRO A 162 -26.11 -16.90 3.90
C PRO A 162 -24.73 -16.81 3.24
N TYR A 163 -24.70 -16.28 2.01
CA TYR A 163 -23.52 -16.08 1.18
C TYR A 163 -22.94 -14.66 1.27
N MET A 164 -23.57 -13.73 2.01
CA MET A 164 -23.09 -12.33 2.09
C MET A 164 -21.61 -12.25 2.47
N LYS A 165 -21.15 -13.06 3.43
CA LYS A 165 -19.73 -13.10 3.83
C LYS A 165 -18.81 -13.58 2.70
N GLU A 166 -19.24 -14.58 1.95
CA GLU A 166 -18.49 -15.14 0.82
C GLU A 166 -18.47 -14.16 -0.37
N LEU A 167 -19.60 -13.46 -0.62
CA LEU A 167 -19.72 -12.43 -1.66
C LEU A 167 -18.85 -11.21 -1.34
N GLU A 168 -18.88 -10.72 -0.10
CA GLU A 168 -18.02 -9.62 0.33
C GLU A 168 -16.54 -10.00 0.32
N THR A 169 -16.20 -11.22 0.74
CA THR A 169 -14.83 -11.75 0.59
C THR A 169 -14.47 -11.86 -0.89
N GLY A 170 -15.43 -12.20 -1.76
CA GLY A 170 -15.26 -12.21 -3.21
C GLY A 170 -14.94 -10.81 -3.75
N ARG A 171 -15.70 -9.78 -3.33
CA ARG A 171 -15.42 -8.38 -3.67
C ARG A 171 -14.04 -7.94 -3.20
N PHE A 172 -13.68 -8.26 -1.96
CA PHE A 172 -12.36 -8.00 -1.41
C PHE A 172 -11.26 -8.64 -2.27
N MET A 173 -11.37 -9.94 -2.54
CA MET A 173 -10.40 -10.68 -3.34
C MET A 173 -10.28 -10.11 -4.75
N ASN A 174 -11.40 -9.71 -5.35
CA ASN A 174 -11.42 -9.07 -6.66
C ASN A 174 -10.66 -7.73 -6.65
N GLY A 175 -10.91 -6.90 -5.62
CA GLY A 175 -10.28 -5.58 -5.46
C GLY A 175 -8.76 -5.66 -5.25
N ILE A 176 -8.27 -6.66 -4.51
CA ILE A 176 -6.82 -6.78 -4.27
C ILE A 176 -6.07 -7.50 -5.41
N ARG A 177 -6.76 -8.31 -6.24
CA ARG A 177 -6.15 -9.27 -7.18
C ARG A 177 -5.12 -8.64 -8.10
N VAL A 178 -5.48 -7.55 -8.79
CA VAL A 178 -4.61 -6.90 -9.79
C VAL A 178 -3.37 -6.34 -9.13
N VAL A 179 -3.54 -5.53 -8.10
CA VAL A 179 -2.42 -4.90 -7.37
C VAL A 179 -1.51 -5.96 -6.76
N ARG A 180 -2.08 -6.99 -6.14
CA ARG A 180 -1.34 -8.11 -5.55
C ARG A 180 -0.50 -8.84 -6.59
N THR A 181 -1.10 -9.14 -7.74
CA THR A 181 -0.42 -9.85 -8.84
C THR A 181 0.73 -9.02 -9.40
N LEU A 182 0.52 -7.73 -9.65
CA LEU A 182 1.56 -6.84 -10.18
C LEU A 182 2.76 -6.70 -9.23
N ILE A 183 2.51 -6.61 -7.91
CA ILE A 183 3.58 -6.54 -6.92
C ILE A 183 4.38 -7.85 -6.89
N LEU A 184 3.70 -8.99 -6.86
CA LEU A 184 4.38 -10.30 -6.84
C LEU A 184 5.14 -10.55 -8.15
N ASP A 185 4.56 -10.19 -9.29
CA ASP A 185 5.22 -10.33 -10.59
C ASP A 185 6.49 -9.49 -10.68
N ARG A 186 6.42 -8.24 -10.19
CA ARG A 186 7.61 -7.38 -10.08
C ARG A 186 8.69 -8.02 -9.20
N ILE A 187 8.32 -8.58 -8.05
CA ILE A 187 9.26 -9.27 -7.15
C ILE A 187 9.89 -10.49 -7.84
N LYS A 188 9.08 -11.31 -8.52
CA LYS A 188 9.55 -12.47 -9.30
C LYS A 188 10.54 -12.04 -10.38
N GLN A 189 10.20 -10.99 -11.13
CA GLN A 189 11.05 -10.45 -12.18
C GLN A 189 12.39 -9.99 -11.60
N MET A 190 12.37 -9.33 -10.44
CA MET A 190 13.58 -8.91 -9.74
C MET A 190 14.44 -10.08 -9.28
N LEU A 191 13.83 -11.15 -8.75
CA LEU A 191 14.57 -12.36 -8.37
C LEU A 191 15.24 -13.03 -9.57
N LYS A 192 14.58 -13.07 -10.73
CA LYS A 192 15.15 -13.62 -11.96
C LYS A 192 16.47 -12.95 -12.35
N TYR A 193 16.60 -11.64 -12.10
CA TYR A 193 17.85 -10.91 -12.38
C TYR A 193 18.96 -11.18 -11.37
N LEU A 194 18.64 -11.70 -10.18
CA LEU A 194 19.65 -12.14 -9.21
C LEU A 194 20.24 -13.51 -9.60
N THR A 195 19.45 -14.37 -10.27
CA THR A 195 19.87 -15.74 -10.59
C THR A 195 20.50 -15.88 -11.98
N VAL A 196 20.16 -14.99 -12.92
CA VAL A 196 20.70 -15.00 -14.28
C VAL A 196 21.39 -13.66 -14.55
N PRO A 197 22.73 -13.64 -14.77
CA PRO A 197 23.46 -12.42 -15.09
C PRO A 197 22.91 -11.76 -16.35
N ILE A 198 22.87 -10.43 -16.35
CA ILE A 198 22.46 -9.67 -17.54
C ILE A 198 23.64 -9.69 -18.52
N PRO A 199 23.45 -10.14 -19.77
CA PRO A 199 24.55 -10.28 -20.73
C PRO A 199 25.25 -8.96 -21.10
N ASN A 200 24.55 -7.83 -20.99
CA ASN A 200 25.13 -6.48 -21.13
C ASN A 200 24.68 -5.57 -19.98
N PRO A 201 25.46 -5.48 -18.89
CA PRO A 201 25.14 -4.65 -17.74
C PRO A 201 25.13 -3.15 -18.05
N GLU A 202 26.04 -2.68 -18.91
CA GLU A 202 26.16 -1.27 -19.28
C GLU A 202 24.87 -0.77 -19.92
N ALA A 203 24.33 -1.51 -20.88
CA ALA A 203 23.06 -1.17 -21.53
C ALA A 203 21.83 -1.27 -20.59
N ALA A 204 21.94 -2.04 -19.51
CA ALA A 204 20.82 -2.26 -18.59
C ALA A 204 20.71 -1.17 -17.53
N PHE A 205 21.85 -0.70 -16.99
CA PHE A 205 21.88 0.20 -15.84
C PHE A 205 22.36 1.62 -16.17
N HIS A 206 23.03 1.82 -17.31
CA HIS A 206 23.50 3.12 -17.76
C HIS A 206 22.71 3.64 -18.96
N PRO A 207 22.54 4.96 -19.09
CA PRO A 207 22.02 5.56 -20.32
C PRO A 207 22.94 5.24 -21.49
N THR A 208 22.37 4.87 -22.64
CA THR A 208 23.14 4.55 -23.86
C THR A 208 22.90 5.61 -24.92
N TYR A 209 23.94 6.05 -25.61
CA TYR A 209 23.81 7.01 -26.71
C TYR A 209 23.56 6.27 -28.04
N VAL A 210 22.39 6.44 -28.63
CA VAL A 210 21.97 5.75 -29.87
C VAL A 210 21.26 6.74 -30.80
N ASN A 211 21.72 6.84 -32.05
CA ASN A 211 21.14 7.72 -33.09
C ASN A 211 21.04 9.19 -32.65
N GLY A 212 22.12 9.73 -32.08
CA GLY A 212 22.17 11.14 -31.67
C GLY A 212 21.42 11.47 -30.37
N LYS A 213 20.77 10.49 -29.72
CA LYS A 213 19.96 10.69 -28.52
C LYS A 213 20.39 9.75 -27.40
N TRP A 214 20.36 10.26 -26.17
CA TRP A 214 20.49 9.43 -24.97
C TRP A 214 19.20 8.62 -24.76
N ARG A 215 19.34 7.31 -24.62
CA ARG A 215 18.28 6.40 -24.22
C ARG A 215 18.38 6.16 -22.73
N ASP A 216 17.23 6.14 -22.06
CA ASP A 216 17.15 5.78 -20.65
C ASP A 216 17.65 4.35 -20.43
N PRO A 217 18.26 4.07 -19.26
CA PRO A 217 18.62 2.71 -18.89
C PRO A 217 17.38 1.82 -18.84
N LYS A 218 17.55 0.54 -19.18
CA LYS A 218 16.47 -0.47 -19.12
C LYS A 218 15.81 -0.52 -17.72
N PHE A 219 16.58 -0.32 -16.67
CA PHE A 219 16.09 -0.17 -15.31
C PHE A 219 16.13 1.28 -14.87
N SER A 220 14.96 1.85 -14.57
CA SER A 220 14.85 3.16 -13.93
C SER A 220 15.58 3.18 -12.58
N LEU A 221 16.05 4.36 -12.15
CA LEU A 221 16.76 4.53 -10.88
C LEU A 221 16.04 3.92 -9.68
N ARG A 222 14.69 3.98 -9.67
CA ARG A 222 13.87 3.32 -8.64
C ARG A 222 14.02 1.80 -8.69
N ARG A 223 13.94 1.18 -9.87
CA ARG A 223 14.14 -0.27 -10.04
C ARG A 223 15.56 -0.68 -9.67
N GLN A 224 16.57 0.13 -10.00
CA GLN A 224 17.95 -0.12 -9.58
C GLN A 224 18.10 -0.08 -8.06
N ALA A 225 17.46 0.87 -7.38
CA ALA A 225 17.46 0.95 -5.92
C ALA A 225 16.76 -0.26 -5.27
N ASP A 226 15.62 -0.69 -5.84
CA ASP A 226 14.92 -1.89 -5.38
C ASP A 226 15.81 -3.14 -5.58
N LEU A 227 16.46 -3.28 -6.75
CA LEU A 227 17.37 -4.41 -7.02
C LEU A 227 18.54 -4.41 -6.04
N ARG A 228 19.13 -3.25 -5.76
CA ARG A 228 20.22 -3.13 -4.77
C ARG A 228 19.76 -3.57 -3.38
N LYS A 229 18.57 -3.15 -2.94
CA LYS A 229 17.99 -3.63 -1.66
C LYS A 229 17.82 -5.15 -1.69
N MET A 230 17.32 -5.70 -2.79
CA MET A 230 17.16 -7.14 -2.95
C MET A 230 18.49 -7.90 -2.93
N CYS A 231 19.54 -7.38 -3.54
CA CYS A 231 20.89 -7.95 -3.51
C CYS A 231 21.38 -8.04 -2.07
N LEU A 232 21.40 -6.91 -1.37
CA LEU A 232 21.83 -6.81 0.03
C LEU A 232 21.05 -7.77 0.94
N LEU A 233 19.75 -7.91 0.72
CA LEU A 233 18.92 -8.79 1.52
C LEU A 233 19.08 -10.29 1.22
N ASN A 234 19.58 -10.66 0.03
CA ASN A 234 19.91 -12.05 -0.31
C ASN A 234 21.41 -12.35 -0.15
N ASN A 235 22.16 -11.43 0.48
CA ASN A 235 23.63 -11.51 0.60
C ASN A 235 24.34 -11.68 -0.75
N VAL A 236 23.80 -11.05 -1.79
CA VAL A 236 24.42 -10.95 -3.12
C VAL A 236 25.02 -9.56 -3.24
N GLU A 237 26.26 -9.47 -3.69
CA GLU A 237 26.89 -8.18 -3.95
C GLU A 237 26.21 -7.47 -5.12
N PRO A 238 25.74 -6.22 -4.99
CA PRO A 238 25.08 -5.51 -6.09
C PRO A 238 25.95 -5.42 -7.35
N GLU A 239 27.25 -5.29 -7.18
CA GLU A 239 28.23 -5.16 -8.27
C GLU A 239 28.36 -6.47 -9.07
N SER A 240 28.12 -7.63 -8.46
CA SER A 240 28.18 -8.93 -9.14
C SER A 240 27.10 -9.09 -10.21
N ILE A 241 25.99 -8.36 -10.09
CA ILE A 241 24.92 -8.31 -11.11
C ILE A 241 25.06 -7.12 -12.06
N GLY A 242 26.14 -6.33 -11.92
CA GLY A 242 26.44 -5.17 -12.74
C GLY A 242 25.70 -3.88 -12.33
N LEU A 243 25.13 -3.81 -11.11
CA LEU A 243 24.63 -2.53 -10.61
C LEU A 243 25.80 -1.56 -10.37
N PRO A 244 25.65 -0.27 -10.68
CA PRO A 244 26.68 0.72 -10.42
C PRO A 244 26.95 0.84 -8.90
N PRO A 245 28.15 1.26 -8.48
CA PRO A 245 28.44 1.49 -7.08
C PRO A 245 27.54 2.59 -6.49
N LYS A 246 27.30 2.53 -5.18
CA LYS A 246 26.50 3.56 -4.51
C LYS A 246 27.27 4.88 -4.51
N LYS A 247 26.70 5.92 -5.15
CA LYS A 247 27.28 7.26 -5.13
C LYS A 247 27.39 7.77 -3.69
N GLN A 248 28.58 8.27 -3.33
CA GLN A 248 28.79 8.90 -2.03
C GLN A 248 27.89 10.13 -1.86
N ASN A 249 27.43 10.38 -0.64
CA ASN A 249 26.64 11.57 -0.35
C ASN A 249 27.50 12.81 -0.61
N LYS A 250 26.95 13.79 -1.33
CA LYS A 250 27.63 15.07 -1.50
C LYS A 250 27.73 15.74 -0.14
N VAL A 251 28.90 16.31 0.17
CA VAL A 251 29.09 17.15 1.36
C VAL A 251 28.08 18.28 1.30
N LEU A 252 27.36 18.51 2.41
CA LEU A 252 26.42 19.62 2.51
C LEU A 252 27.22 20.91 2.38
N ARG A 253 26.89 21.72 1.37
CA ARG A 253 27.49 23.06 1.25
C ARG A 253 26.66 24.01 2.08
N ASP A 254 27.23 24.52 3.16
CA ASP A 254 26.63 25.60 3.94
C ASP A 254 26.67 26.87 3.09
N LYS A 255 25.56 27.13 2.40
CA LYS A 255 25.37 28.41 1.72
C LYS A 255 24.87 29.41 2.77
N PRO A 256 25.49 30.60 2.88
CA PRO A 256 24.97 31.61 3.79
C PRO A 256 23.53 31.97 3.40
N PRO A 257 22.63 32.16 4.39
CA PRO A 257 21.24 32.47 4.11
C PRO A 257 21.12 33.82 3.41
N LYS A 258 20.35 33.87 2.32
CA LYS A 258 20.16 35.08 1.48
C LYS A 258 19.44 36.24 2.21
N LEU A 259 19.01 36.04 3.46
CA LEU A 259 18.15 36.91 4.28
C LEU A 259 16.83 37.31 3.58
N HIS A 260 15.87 37.86 4.31
CA HIS A 260 14.65 38.42 3.70
C HIS A 260 14.96 39.72 2.96
N LYS A 261 14.12 40.12 1.99
CA LYS A 261 14.30 41.38 1.25
C LYS A 261 14.37 42.58 2.20
N GLU A 262 13.52 42.59 3.22
CA GLU A 262 13.46 43.66 4.22
C GLU A 262 14.74 43.74 5.04
N GLN A 263 15.29 42.60 5.48
CA GLN A 263 16.55 42.53 6.21
C GLN A 263 17.72 43.03 5.35
N ARG A 264 17.74 42.70 4.05
CA ARG A 264 18.76 43.19 3.11
C ARG A 264 18.70 44.70 2.90
N HIS A 265 17.51 45.29 2.89
CA HIS A 265 17.33 46.73 2.62
C HIS A 265 17.17 47.57 3.88
N TYR A 266 17.13 46.96 5.07
CA TYR A 266 16.87 47.64 6.33
C TYR A 266 17.86 48.80 6.56
N LEU A 267 19.16 48.54 6.39
CA LEU A 267 20.20 49.55 6.57
C LEU A 267 20.04 50.71 5.59
N LYS A 268 19.71 50.42 4.32
CA LYS A 268 19.45 51.46 3.31
C LYS A 268 18.21 52.29 3.65
N LYS A 269 17.12 51.66 4.10
CA LYS A 269 15.91 52.36 4.54
C LYS A 269 16.18 53.23 5.77
N LYS A 270 16.93 52.72 6.75
CA LYS A 270 17.29 53.45 7.96
C LYS A 270 18.10 54.71 7.63
N ALA A 271 19.13 54.59 6.79
CA ALA A 271 19.94 55.73 6.35
C ALA A 271 19.10 56.78 5.57
N ALA A 272 18.16 56.34 4.73
CA ALA A 272 17.28 57.27 4.02
C ALA A 272 16.34 58.05 4.96
N ILE A 273 15.89 57.42 6.05
CA ILE A 273 15.07 58.09 7.08
C ILE A 273 15.92 59.10 7.85
N GLU A 274 17.14 58.73 8.24
CA GLU A 274 18.07 59.60 8.97
C GLU A 274 18.40 60.86 8.17
N ASN A 275 18.80 60.73 6.90
CA ASN A 275 19.03 61.89 6.02
C ASN A 275 17.78 62.77 5.85
N ALA A 276 16.58 62.17 5.79
CA ALA A 276 15.34 62.93 5.67
C ALA A 276 14.99 63.72 6.95
N LEU A 277 15.41 63.22 8.12
CA LEU A 277 15.27 63.92 9.40
C LEU A 277 16.23 65.12 9.49
N ASP A 278 17.47 64.96 9.01
CA ASP A 278 18.46 66.05 9.01
C ASP A 278 18.05 67.22 8.10
N GLU A 279 17.44 66.93 6.95
CA GLU A 279 16.92 67.96 6.03
C GLU A 279 15.59 68.59 6.49
N MET A 280 14.95 68.04 7.53
CA MET A 280 13.61 68.43 7.94
C MET A 280 13.51 69.88 8.43
N PRO A 281 14.44 70.42 9.24
CA PRO A 281 14.37 71.81 9.70
C PRO A 281 14.38 72.83 8.56
N GLU A 282 15.25 72.61 7.56
CA GLU A 282 15.35 73.48 6.38
C GLU A 282 14.10 73.39 5.50
N LYS A 283 13.54 72.20 5.31
CA LYS A 283 12.24 72.02 4.62
C LYS A 283 11.11 72.76 5.35
N ILE A 284 11.07 72.68 6.68
CA ILE A 284 10.08 73.41 7.50
C ILE A 284 10.26 74.93 7.35
N ARG A 285 11.50 75.44 7.42
CA ARG A 285 11.77 76.88 7.23
C ARG A 285 11.31 77.36 5.86
N LYS A 286 11.67 76.64 4.80
CA LYS A 286 11.28 76.95 3.43
C LYS A 286 9.76 76.96 3.27
N TRP A 287 9.07 75.93 3.78
CA TRP A 287 7.61 75.85 3.74
C TRP A 287 6.93 76.99 4.51
N LYS A 288 7.43 77.33 5.71
CA LYS A 288 6.90 78.46 6.49
C LYS A 288 7.07 79.79 5.75
N ALA A 289 8.25 80.03 5.16
CA ALA A 289 8.53 81.23 4.39
C ALA A 289 7.60 81.35 3.17
N GLU A 290 7.41 80.25 2.43
CA GLU A 290 6.50 80.21 1.28
C GLU A 290 5.04 80.45 1.68
N LYS A 291 4.57 79.83 2.76
CA LYS A 291 3.24 80.09 3.35
C LYS A 291 3.05 81.55 3.74
N GLN A 292 4.07 82.17 4.33
CA GLN A 292 4.02 83.56 4.75
C GLN A 292 3.97 84.51 3.55
N PHE A 293 4.82 84.27 2.55
CA PHE A 293 4.80 85.01 1.29
C PHE A 293 3.43 84.94 0.59
N LEU A 294 2.83 83.75 0.52
CA LEU A 294 1.49 83.57 -0.04
C LEU A 294 0.42 84.32 0.76
N LYS A 295 0.52 84.32 2.10
CA LYS A 295 -0.40 85.06 2.97
C LYS A 295 -0.26 86.57 2.76
N GLU A 296 0.95 87.08 2.66
CA GLU A 296 1.21 88.50 2.39
C GLU A 296 0.67 88.93 1.02
N LYS A 297 0.86 88.10 -0.02
CA LYS A 297 0.26 88.33 -1.35
C LYS A 297 -1.27 88.37 -1.34
N SER A 298 -1.90 87.64 -0.40
CA SER A 298 -3.36 87.59 -0.26
C SER A 298 -3.96 88.70 0.61
N LYS A 299 -3.16 89.54 1.25
CA LYS A 299 -3.68 90.68 2.05
C LYS A 299 -4.17 91.80 1.12
N PRO A 300 -5.41 92.29 1.27
CA PRO A 300 -5.90 93.42 0.48
C PRO A 300 -5.13 94.71 0.81
N ALA A 301 -4.87 95.54 -0.20
CA ALA A 301 -3.94 96.68 -0.14
C ALA A 301 -4.50 97.96 0.53
N LEU A 302 -5.75 97.93 1.01
CA LEU A 302 -6.39 99.09 1.64
C LEU A 302 -6.56 98.85 3.15
N PRO A 303 -6.14 99.79 4.01
CA PRO A 303 -6.52 99.77 5.40
C PRO A 303 -8.02 100.09 5.47
N PHE A 304 -8.80 99.25 6.15
CA PHE A 304 -10.14 99.64 6.59
C PHE A 304 -10.04 100.76 7.62
#